data_AF-F6YAT7-F1
#
_entry.id   AF-F6YAT7-F1
#
_cell.length_a   1.000
_cell.length_b   1.000
_cell.length_c   1.000
_cell.angle_alpha   90.00
_cell.angle_beta   90.00
_cell.angle_gamma   90.00
#
_symmetry.space_group_name_H-M   'P 1'
#
loop_
_entity.id
_entity.type
_entity.pdbx_description
1 polymer ?
#
loop_
_entity_poly.entity_id
_entity_poly.type
_entity_poly.pdbx_seq_one_letter_code
_entity_poly.pdbx_strand_id
1 'polypeptide(L)'
;MSFLKVLISEVQVSLDGKVCEVKWSDDHISRFHAKWLRFNCHCSQCYPEFSGIYKVDFPQFPDDTILTEARIGDNALLTKHSWDIMENHTTTQPFEWLRSFCYCDTCLSSLVRSRDIISTHFENTKVQQDIPTIDYSEMKDNDVGSYSMLQKFMESGFCKISNVPCEDKMVLKFARRFGPIRETLYGEFFDVLPHNSVNAAYTSKGIPLHMDQQAYEQTP
;
A
#
# COMPACT_ATOMS: atom_id res chain seq x y z
N MET A 1 1.12 -17.92 -0.72
CA MET A 1 1.69 -18.22 0.61
C MET A 1 0.54 -18.54 1.53
N SER A 2 0.52 -19.74 2.11
CA SER A 2 -0.44 -20.08 3.17
C SER A 2 -0.06 -19.23 4.39
N PHE A 3 -0.79 -18.15 4.63
CA PHE A 3 -0.65 -17.41 5.88
C PHE A 3 -1.17 -18.34 6.97
N LEU A 4 -0.27 -18.82 7.84
CA LEU A 4 -0.68 -19.44 9.09
C LEU A 4 -1.70 -18.51 9.74
N LYS A 5 -2.91 -19.02 10.00
CA LYS A 5 -3.97 -18.24 10.63
C LYS A 5 -3.46 -17.83 12.01
N VAL A 6 -3.00 -16.58 12.15
CA VAL A 6 -2.45 -16.06 13.42
C VAL A 6 -3.64 -15.78 14.33
N LEU A 7 -3.75 -16.52 15.42
CA LEU A 7 -4.82 -16.36 16.41
C LEU A 7 -4.29 -15.65 17.65
N ILE A 8 -5.18 -15.00 18.40
CA ILE A 8 -4.85 -14.48 19.73
C ILE A 8 -4.92 -15.64 20.73
N SER A 9 -3.85 -15.81 21.51
CA SER A 9 -3.78 -16.81 22.59
C SER A 9 -4.18 -16.19 23.94
N GLU A 10 -3.80 -14.93 24.18
CA GLU A 10 -4.07 -14.23 25.43
C GLU A 10 -4.23 -12.72 25.18
N VAL A 11 -5.05 -12.07 25.99
CA VAL A 11 -5.22 -10.62 25.98
C VAL A 11 -5.20 -10.07 27.42
N GLN A 12 -4.50 -8.95 27.61
CA GLN A 12 -4.42 -8.26 28.89
C GLN A 12 -4.56 -6.75 28.69
N VAL A 13 -5.24 -6.08 29.61
CA VAL A 13 -5.34 -4.61 29.63
C VAL A 13 -4.37 -4.08 30.68
N SER A 14 -3.62 -3.03 30.36
CA SER A 14 -2.71 -2.37 31.30
C SER A 14 -3.46 -1.82 32.52
N LEU A 15 -2.77 -1.64 33.65
CA LEU A 15 -3.39 -1.14 34.88
C LEU A 15 -4.02 0.26 34.72
N ASP A 16 -3.46 1.10 33.86
CA ASP A 16 -4.01 2.43 33.52
C ASP A 16 -5.06 2.38 32.40
N GLY A 17 -5.37 1.20 31.87
CA GLY A 17 -6.33 0.98 30.78
C GLY A 17 -5.91 1.54 29.43
N LYS A 18 -4.72 2.14 29.29
CA LYS A 18 -4.32 2.83 28.04
C LYS A 18 -3.83 1.88 26.95
N VAL A 19 -3.47 0.65 27.30
CA VAL A 19 -2.86 -0.32 26.39
C VAL A 19 -3.53 -1.68 26.53
N CYS A 20 -3.81 -2.30 25.38
CA CYS A 20 -4.15 -3.71 25.25
C CYS A 20 -2.90 -4.47 24.80
N GLU A 21 -2.44 -5.40 25.61
CA GLU A 21 -1.41 -6.37 25.24
C GLU A 21 -2.07 -7.62 24.67
N VAL A 22 -1.62 -8.05 23.49
CA VAL A 22 -2.12 -9.19 22.74
C VAL A 22 -0.98 -10.17 22.55
N LYS A 23 -1.10 -11.35 23.15
CA LYS A 23 -0.23 -12.48 22.88
C LYS A 23 -0.82 -13.31 21.74
N TRP A 24 -0.01 -13.59 20.73
CA TRP A 24 -0.41 -14.36 19.57
C TRP A 24 -0.06 -15.85 19.74
N SER A 25 -0.61 -16.68 18.86
CA SER A 25 -0.33 -18.13 18.83
C SER A 25 1.12 -18.48 18.47
N ASP A 26 1.88 -17.52 17.93
CA ASP A 26 3.31 -17.64 17.61
C ASP A 26 4.22 -17.06 18.71
N ASP A 27 3.67 -16.88 19.92
CA ASP A 27 4.31 -16.25 21.09
C ASP A 27 4.76 -14.79 20.92
N HIS A 28 4.48 -14.15 19.77
CA HIS A 28 4.71 -12.73 19.62
C HIS A 28 3.77 -11.94 20.55
N ILE A 29 4.22 -10.78 20.99
CA ILE A 29 3.44 -9.86 21.83
C ILE A 29 3.29 -8.53 21.08
N SER A 30 2.04 -8.10 20.89
CA SER A 30 1.73 -6.79 20.33
C SER A 30 1.03 -5.94 21.38
N ARG A 31 1.31 -4.63 21.39
CA ARG A 31 0.70 -3.66 22.29
C ARG A 31 -0.05 -2.63 21.48
N PHE A 32 -1.33 -2.45 21.75
CA PHE A 32 -2.20 -1.52 21.05
C PHE A 32 -2.78 -0.48 22.01
N HIS A 33 -2.65 0.81 21.67
CA HIS A 33 -3.25 1.88 22.47
C HIS A 33 -4.78 1.84 22.41
N ALA A 34 -5.44 2.11 23.54
CA ALA A 34 -6.90 2.16 23.67
C ALA A 34 -7.56 3.02 22.58
N LYS A 35 -7.06 4.26 22.42
CA LYS A 35 -7.51 5.22 21.40
C LYS A 35 -7.33 4.69 19.99
N TRP A 36 -6.18 4.07 19.70
CA TRP A 36 -5.90 3.49 18.38
C TRP A 36 -6.87 2.34 18.05
N LEU A 37 -7.16 1.47 19.01
CA LEU A 37 -8.14 0.39 18.83
C LEU A 37 -9.53 0.95 18.52
N ARG A 38 -9.98 1.99 19.24
CA ARG A 38 -11.29 2.61 18.99
C ARG A 38 -11.37 3.24 17.60
N PHE A 39 -10.31 3.91 17.19
CA PHE A 39 -10.25 4.68 15.95
C PHE A 39 -10.26 3.79 14.72
N ASN A 40 -9.73 2.57 14.85
CA ASN A 40 -9.71 1.60 13.78
C ASN A 40 -10.81 0.55 13.92
N CYS A 41 -11.94 0.87 14.56
CA CYS A 41 -13.00 -0.11 14.80
C CYS A 41 -13.61 -0.64 13.48
N HIS A 42 -13.62 -1.96 13.31
CA HIS A 42 -14.16 -2.66 12.13
C HIS A 42 -15.60 -3.14 12.28
N CYS A 43 -16.35 -2.65 13.29
CA CYS A 43 -17.77 -2.97 13.37
C CYS A 43 -18.52 -2.28 12.21
N SER A 44 -19.68 -2.83 11.82
CA SER A 44 -20.47 -2.33 10.69
C SER A 44 -20.95 -0.88 10.84
N GLN A 45 -21.01 -0.36 12.07
CA GLN A 45 -21.35 1.04 12.35
C GLN A 45 -20.17 1.99 12.09
N CYS A 46 -18.94 1.55 12.40
CA CYS A 46 -17.73 2.38 12.28
C CYS A 46 -17.06 2.25 10.91
N TYR A 47 -17.02 1.04 10.35
CA TYR A 47 -16.40 0.74 9.06
C TYR A 47 -17.34 -0.14 8.22
N PRO A 48 -18.33 0.47 7.54
CA PRO A 48 -19.23 -0.28 6.67
C PRO A 48 -18.46 -0.80 5.45
N GLU A 49 -18.50 -2.12 5.25
CA GLU A 49 -17.77 -2.84 4.21
C GLU A 49 -18.00 -2.26 2.80
N PHE A 50 -19.22 -1.81 2.49
CA PHE A 50 -19.55 -1.23 1.18
C PHE A 50 -18.80 0.09 0.88
N SER A 51 -18.45 0.85 1.93
CA SER A 51 -17.91 2.20 1.77
C SER A 51 -16.38 2.23 1.86
N GLY A 52 -15.77 1.29 2.58
CA GLY A 52 -14.33 1.30 2.85
C GLY A 52 -13.83 2.54 3.61
N ILE A 53 -14.72 3.30 4.26
CA ILE A 53 -14.41 4.55 4.93
C ILE A 53 -14.85 4.49 6.40
N TYR A 54 -13.98 4.93 7.29
CA TYR A 54 -14.32 5.12 8.71
C TYR A 54 -15.31 6.27 8.88
N LYS A 55 -16.41 6.01 9.59
CA LYS A 55 -17.47 6.99 9.91
C LYS A 55 -17.29 7.68 11.27
N VAL A 56 -16.17 7.41 11.93
CA VAL A 56 -15.88 7.89 13.29
C VAL A 56 -15.26 9.27 13.20
N ASP A 57 -15.87 10.26 13.87
CA ASP A 57 -15.32 11.62 13.92
C ASP A 57 -14.29 11.77 15.05
N PHE A 58 -13.02 11.79 14.69
CA PHE A 58 -11.89 11.70 15.62
C PHE A 58 -11.84 12.77 16.74
N PRO A 59 -12.16 14.06 16.48
CA PRO A 59 -12.10 15.11 17.52
C PRO A 59 -13.13 14.92 18.64
N GLN A 60 -14.12 14.04 18.46
CA GLN A 60 -15.17 13.83 19.45
C GLN A 60 -14.75 12.88 20.59
N PHE A 61 -13.56 12.27 20.51
CA PHE A 61 -13.09 11.30 21.49
C PHE A 61 -12.14 11.93 22.52
N PRO A 62 -12.45 11.82 23.83
CA PRO A 62 -11.58 12.29 24.91
C PRO A 62 -10.19 11.65 24.85
N ASP A 63 -9.15 12.44 25.12
CA ASP A 63 -7.76 11.98 25.13
C ASP A 63 -7.45 10.98 26.26
N ASP A 64 -8.26 11.02 27.32
CA ASP A 64 -8.17 10.13 28.48
C ASP A 64 -9.06 8.89 28.36
N THR A 65 -9.56 8.57 27.15
CA THR A 65 -10.30 7.33 26.91
C THR A 65 -9.42 6.11 27.17
N ILE A 66 -9.87 5.23 28.06
CA ILE A 66 -9.21 3.98 28.45
C ILE A 66 -10.03 2.77 28.04
N LEU A 67 -9.40 1.59 28.01
CA LEU A 67 -10.08 0.31 27.91
C LEU A 67 -10.66 -0.09 29.26
N THR A 68 -11.90 -0.54 29.24
CA THR A 68 -12.58 -1.13 30.40
C THR A 68 -12.66 -2.65 30.28
N GLU A 69 -12.63 -3.18 29.06
CA GLU A 69 -12.72 -4.62 28.78
C GLU A 69 -11.95 -4.93 27.49
N ALA A 70 -11.25 -6.06 27.48
CA ALA A 70 -10.73 -6.69 26.28
C ALA A 70 -11.00 -8.19 26.34
N ARG A 71 -11.55 -8.76 25.26
CA ARG A 71 -11.85 -10.18 25.16
C ARG A 71 -11.59 -10.72 23.77
N ILE A 72 -11.28 -12.00 23.71
CA ILE A 72 -11.06 -12.72 22.46
C ILE A 72 -12.42 -13.20 21.95
N GLY A 73 -12.85 -12.73 20.78
CA GLY A 73 -14.00 -13.28 20.05
C GLY A 73 -13.55 -14.35 19.05
N ASP A 74 -14.45 -14.80 18.18
CA ASP A 74 -14.17 -15.94 17.29
C ASP A 74 -13.02 -15.68 16.28
N ASN A 75 -13.01 -14.50 15.65
CA ASN A 75 -11.95 -14.09 14.71
C ASN A 75 -11.54 -12.62 14.88
N ALA A 76 -11.87 -12.02 16.02
CA ALA A 76 -11.62 -10.62 16.29
C ALA A 76 -11.37 -10.34 17.78
N LEU A 77 -10.53 -9.36 18.06
CA LEU A 77 -10.40 -8.77 19.38
C LEU A 77 -11.60 -7.84 19.61
N LEU A 78 -12.29 -8.03 20.73
CA LEU A 78 -13.40 -7.21 21.15
C LEU A 78 -12.97 -6.35 22.34
N THR A 79 -13.21 -5.05 22.26
CA THR A 79 -12.85 -4.11 23.33
C THR A 79 -13.99 -3.17 23.68
N LYS A 80 -14.06 -2.79 24.95
CA LYS A 80 -14.91 -1.69 25.42
C LYS A 80 -14.06 -0.57 25.97
N HIS A 81 -14.54 0.64 25.79
CA HIS A 81 -13.88 1.87 26.20
C HIS A 81 -14.66 2.54 27.33
N SER A 82 -13.99 3.37 28.13
CA SER A 82 -14.61 4.10 29.26
C SER A 82 -15.67 5.09 28.81
N TRP A 83 -15.55 5.57 27.57
CA TRP A 83 -16.47 6.51 26.96
C TRP A 83 -16.56 6.26 25.45
N ASP A 84 -17.75 6.45 24.90
CA ASP A 84 -18.01 6.39 23.47
C ASP A 84 -19.20 7.27 23.12
N ILE A 85 -19.23 7.82 21.89
CA ILE A 85 -20.41 8.50 21.35
C ILE A 85 -21.55 7.52 21.08
N MET A 86 -21.22 6.26 20.78
CA MET A 86 -22.18 5.19 20.59
C MET A 86 -22.45 4.50 21.92
N GLU A 87 -23.70 4.49 22.36
CA GLU A 87 -24.09 3.84 23.63
C GLU A 87 -23.73 2.34 23.62
N ASN A 88 -23.03 1.90 24.67
CA ASN A 88 -22.58 0.50 24.86
C ASN A 88 -21.83 -0.08 23.63
N HIS A 89 -21.04 0.75 22.96
CA HIS A 89 -20.25 0.33 21.80
C HIS A 89 -19.26 -0.78 22.15
N THR A 90 -19.11 -1.74 21.24
CA THR A 90 -18.05 -2.75 21.29
C THR A 90 -17.19 -2.59 20.06
N THR A 91 -15.92 -2.24 20.28
CA THR A 91 -14.92 -2.12 19.22
C THR A 91 -14.48 -3.51 18.77
N THR A 92 -14.44 -3.73 17.46
CA THR A 92 -14.07 -5.01 16.86
C THR A 92 -12.83 -4.86 16.00
N GLN A 93 -11.85 -5.77 16.15
CA GLN A 93 -10.62 -5.79 15.37
C GLN A 93 -10.32 -7.19 14.81
N PRO A 94 -10.41 -7.42 13.48
CA PRO A 94 -10.07 -8.71 12.88
C PRO A 94 -8.63 -9.10 13.20
N PHE A 95 -8.38 -10.37 13.54
CA PHE A 95 -7.05 -10.81 13.98
C PHE A 95 -5.95 -10.55 12.94
N GLU A 96 -6.18 -10.91 11.68
CA GLU A 96 -5.19 -10.72 10.60
C GLU A 96 -4.87 -9.25 10.37
N TRP A 97 -5.90 -8.41 10.35
CA TRP A 97 -5.74 -6.97 10.25
C TRP A 97 -4.95 -6.45 11.46
N LEU A 98 -5.40 -6.72 12.68
CA LEU A 98 -4.74 -6.26 13.90
C LEU A 98 -3.26 -6.68 13.96
N ARG A 99 -2.95 -7.90 13.54
CA ARG A 99 -1.59 -8.42 13.42
C ARG A 99 -0.73 -7.63 12.43
N SER A 100 -1.28 -7.35 11.24
CA SER A 100 -0.57 -6.61 10.19
C SER A 100 -0.26 -5.15 10.56
N PHE A 101 -0.98 -4.60 11.54
CA PHE A 101 -0.79 -3.25 12.07
C PHE A 101 -0.03 -3.23 13.41
N CYS A 102 0.63 -4.33 13.80
CA CYS A 102 1.53 -4.30 14.93
C CYS A 102 2.67 -3.30 14.69
N TYR A 103 2.78 -2.32 15.59
CA TYR A 103 3.79 -1.27 15.53
C TYR A 103 4.94 -1.50 16.53
N CYS A 104 5.30 -2.77 16.80
CA CYS A 104 6.58 -3.05 17.46
C CYS A 104 7.74 -2.93 16.47
N ASP A 105 8.96 -2.68 16.96
CA ASP A 105 10.13 -2.42 16.12
C ASP A 105 10.38 -3.53 15.10
N THR A 106 10.21 -4.80 15.47
CA THR A 106 10.38 -5.94 14.56
C THR A 106 9.36 -5.93 13.42
N CYS A 107 8.08 -5.70 13.73
CA CYS A 107 7.01 -5.67 12.72
C CYS A 107 7.12 -4.44 11.82
N LEU A 108 7.42 -3.27 12.38
CA LEU A 108 7.69 -2.05 11.63
C LEU A 108 8.88 -2.20 10.69
N SER A 109 10.00 -2.77 11.18
CA SER A 109 11.20 -2.99 10.36
C SER A 109 10.91 -3.96 9.22
N SER A 110 10.17 -5.03 9.49
CA SER A 110 9.71 -5.98 8.47
C SER A 110 8.80 -5.31 7.43
N LEU A 111 7.85 -4.47 7.88
CA LEU A 111 6.95 -3.74 7.00
C LEU A 111 7.72 -2.76 6.10
N VAL A 112 8.63 -1.97 6.67
CA VAL A 112 9.47 -1.02 5.90
C VAL A 112 10.28 -1.78 4.86
N ARG A 113 10.94 -2.88 5.25
CA ARG A 113 11.70 -3.72 4.32
C ARG A 113 10.83 -4.30 3.21
N SER A 114 9.62 -4.77 3.54
CA SER A 114 8.68 -5.31 2.55
C SER A 114 8.19 -4.28 1.54
N ARG A 115 8.23 -2.99 1.88
CA ARG A 115 7.88 -1.88 1.00
C ARG A 115 9.05 -1.39 0.16
N ASP A 116 10.29 -1.67 0.58
CA ASP A 116 11.48 -1.43 -0.23
C ASP A 116 11.72 -2.60 -1.21
N ILE A 117 10.83 -2.69 -2.20
CA ILE A 117 10.79 -3.78 -3.17
C ILE A 117 12.07 -3.80 -4.00
N ILE A 118 12.51 -2.64 -4.47
CA ILE A 118 13.65 -2.51 -5.39
C ILE A 118 14.94 -2.95 -4.70
N SER A 119 15.29 -2.37 -3.55
CA SER A 119 16.55 -2.74 -2.87
C SER A 119 16.55 -4.21 -2.48
N THR A 120 15.42 -4.72 -1.99
CA THR A 120 15.25 -6.13 -1.64
C THR A 120 15.44 -7.04 -2.86
N HIS A 121 14.89 -6.68 -4.02
CA HIS A 121 15.07 -7.43 -5.27
C HIS A 121 16.54 -7.48 -5.70
N PHE A 122 17.23 -6.34 -5.66
CA PHE A 122 18.66 -6.26 -6.00
C PHE A 122 19.55 -7.05 -5.03
N GLU A 123 19.29 -6.98 -3.72
CA GLU A 123 20.01 -7.76 -2.70
C GLU A 123 19.87 -9.27 -2.91
N ASN A 124 18.65 -9.72 -3.26
CA ASN A 124 18.33 -11.14 -3.41
C ASN A 124 18.91 -11.74 -4.69
N THR A 125 19.03 -10.94 -5.74
CA THR A 125 19.35 -11.44 -7.08
C THR A 125 20.83 -11.40 -7.43
N LYS A 126 21.65 -10.58 -6.72
CA LYS A 126 23.13 -10.56 -6.70
C LYS A 126 23.87 -10.57 -8.06
N VAL A 127 23.18 -10.46 -9.20
CA VAL A 127 23.72 -10.66 -10.55
C VAL A 127 23.25 -9.55 -11.47
N GLN A 128 24.09 -9.22 -12.45
CA GLN A 128 23.75 -8.35 -13.58
C GLN A 128 22.48 -8.89 -14.26
N GLN A 129 21.35 -8.23 -14.00
CA GLN A 129 20.07 -8.67 -14.56
C GLN A 129 19.98 -8.26 -16.03
N ASP A 130 19.52 -9.20 -16.86
CA ASP A 130 19.00 -8.86 -18.17
C ASP A 130 17.88 -7.82 -18.02
N ILE A 131 17.68 -7.00 -19.06
CA ILE A 131 16.59 -6.04 -19.07
C ILE A 131 15.26 -6.80 -18.86
N PRO A 132 14.52 -6.54 -17.77
CA PRO A 132 13.24 -7.19 -17.51
C PRO A 132 12.32 -6.97 -18.71
N THR A 133 11.94 -8.04 -19.38
CA THR A 133 11.21 -7.98 -20.64
C THR A 133 9.94 -8.81 -20.56
N ILE A 134 8.87 -8.34 -21.21
CA ILE A 134 7.64 -9.10 -21.47
C ILE A 134 7.18 -8.86 -22.91
N ASP A 135 6.60 -9.88 -23.55
CA ASP A 135 5.99 -9.72 -24.85
C ASP A 135 4.62 -9.05 -24.75
N TYR A 136 4.30 -8.13 -25.67
CA TYR A 136 2.99 -7.47 -25.68
C TYR A 136 1.83 -8.46 -25.74
N SER A 137 1.96 -9.57 -26.48
CA SER A 137 0.91 -10.57 -26.61
C SER A 137 0.59 -11.30 -25.30
N GLU A 138 1.56 -11.41 -24.39
CA GLU A 138 1.40 -12.08 -23.09
C GLU A 138 0.55 -11.25 -22.12
N MET A 139 0.49 -9.92 -22.31
CA MET A 139 -0.18 -9.00 -21.38
C MET A 139 -1.38 -8.26 -21.97
N LYS A 140 -1.47 -8.12 -23.30
CA LYS A 140 -2.47 -7.27 -23.96
C LYS A 140 -3.93 -7.64 -23.69
N ASP A 141 -4.25 -8.84 -23.26
CA ASP A 141 -5.62 -9.24 -22.90
C ASP A 141 -5.60 -10.23 -21.72
N ASN A 142 -4.62 -10.07 -20.84
CA ASN A 142 -4.32 -11.04 -19.80
C ASN A 142 -3.85 -10.34 -18.51
N ASP A 143 -4.65 -10.47 -17.46
CA ASP A 143 -4.35 -9.89 -16.15
C ASP A 143 -3.13 -10.54 -15.50
N VAL A 144 -2.89 -11.83 -15.73
CA VAL A 144 -1.70 -12.53 -15.23
C VAL A 144 -0.43 -11.96 -15.89
N GLY A 145 -0.48 -11.70 -17.20
CA GLY A 145 0.62 -11.06 -17.92
C GLY A 145 0.82 -9.61 -17.50
N SER A 146 -0.28 -8.86 -17.32
CA SER A 146 -0.23 -7.48 -16.84
C SER A 146 0.35 -7.39 -15.42
N TYR A 147 -0.05 -8.31 -14.53
CA TYR A 147 0.52 -8.45 -13.19
C TYR A 147 2.01 -8.78 -13.23
N SER A 148 2.43 -9.73 -14.08
CA SER A 148 3.85 -10.07 -14.28
C SER A 148 4.68 -8.87 -14.75
N MET A 149 4.16 -8.08 -15.69
CA MET A 149 4.79 -6.84 -16.16
C MET A 149 4.94 -5.81 -15.02
N LEU A 150 3.85 -5.55 -14.29
CA LEU A 150 3.87 -4.60 -13.16
C LEU A 150 4.80 -5.07 -12.05
N GLN A 151 4.84 -6.37 -11.76
CA GLN A 151 5.77 -6.93 -10.79
C GLN A 151 7.23 -6.68 -11.20
N LYS A 152 7.59 -6.99 -12.45
CA LYS A 152 8.93 -6.69 -13.00
C LYS A 152 9.28 -5.20 -12.90
N PHE A 153 8.32 -4.33 -13.25
CA PHE A 153 8.46 -2.89 -13.15
C PHE A 153 8.70 -2.43 -11.70
N MET A 154 7.92 -2.92 -10.73
CA MET A 154 8.06 -2.56 -9.32
C MET A 154 9.36 -3.12 -8.70
N GLU A 155 9.83 -4.28 -9.16
CA GLU A 155 11.07 -4.92 -8.68
C GLU A 155 12.34 -4.26 -9.25
N SER A 156 12.30 -3.81 -10.51
CA SER A 156 13.48 -3.33 -11.24
C SER A 156 13.48 -1.81 -11.49
N GLY A 157 12.36 -1.12 -11.26
CA GLY A 157 12.13 0.28 -11.64
C GLY A 157 11.80 0.49 -13.12
N PHE A 158 11.84 -0.55 -13.96
CA PHE A 158 11.50 -0.51 -15.39
C PHE A 158 11.12 -1.89 -15.93
N CYS A 159 10.44 -1.94 -17.07
CA CYS A 159 10.20 -3.16 -17.83
C CYS A 159 10.10 -2.84 -19.33
N LYS A 160 10.87 -3.55 -20.16
CA LYS A 160 10.78 -3.46 -21.62
C LYS A 160 9.62 -4.31 -22.12
N ILE A 161 8.81 -3.75 -23.00
CA ILE A 161 7.72 -4.47 -23.64
C ILE A 161 8.08 -4.68 -25.09
N SER A 162 8.23 -5.94 -25.51
CA SER A 162 8.61 -6.29 -26.88
C SER A 162 7.39 -6.50 -27.76
N ASN A 163 7.59 -6.38 -29.08
CA ASN A 163 6.58 -6.69 -30.11
C ASN A 163 5.26 -5.92 -29.93
N VAL A 164 5.36 -4.68 -29.46
CA VAL A 164 4.23 -3.74 -29.41
C VAL A 164 3.84 -3.33 -30.85
N PRO A 165 2.55 -3.39 -31.23
CA PRO A 165 2.08 -2.92 -32.54
C PRO A 165 2.50 -1.48 -32.87
N CYS A 166 3.02 -1.26 -34.08
CA CYS A 166 3.37 0.06 -34.59
C CYS A 166 2.13 0.81 -35.10
N GLU A 167 1.25 1.20 -34.17
CA GLU A 167 0.03 1.95 -34.45
C GLU A 167 0.11 3.37 -33.92
N ASP A 168 -0.62 4.30 -34.54
CA ASP A 168 -0.75 5.66 -34.01
C ASP A 168 -1.28 5.64 -32.57
N LYS A 169 -0.64 6.44 -31.71
CA LYS A 169 -0.98 6.59 -30.28
C LYS A 169 -0.99 5.28 -29.48
N MET A 170 -0.23 4.27 -29.89
CA MET A 170 -0.17 2.99 -29.18
C MET A 170 0.24 3.15 -27.70
N VAL A 171 1.14 4.07 -27.39
CA VAL A 171 1.55 4.37 -26.00
C VAL A 171 0.37 4.81 -25.13
N LEU A 172 -0.57 5.60 -25.68
CA LEU A 172 -1.78 6.02 -24.95
C LEU A 172 -2.72 4.84 -24.73
N LYS A 173 -2.94 3.99 -25.76
CA LYS A 173 -3.76 2.78 -25.64
C LYS A 173 -3.20 1.85 -24.56
N PHE A 174 -1.87 1.70 -24.55
CA PHE A 174 -1.16 0.92 -23.56
C PHE A 174 -1.33 1.49 -22.14
N ALA A 175 -0.99 2.76 -21.92
CA ALA A 175 -0.99 3.36 -20.59
C ALA A 175 -2.39 3.47 -19.98
N ARG A 176 -3.43 3.70 -20.79
CA ARG A 176 -4.84 3.73 -20.34
C ARG A 176 -5.36 2.41 -19.75
N ARG A 177 -4.64 1.31 -19.94
CA ARG A 177 -4.94 0.03 -19.26
C ARG A 177 -4.62 0.07 -17.77
N PHE A 178 -3.65 0.91 -17.38
CA PHE A 178 -3.13 0.98 -16.01
C PHE A 178 -3.64 2.19 -15.24
N GLY A 179 -4.09 3.23 -15.95
CA GLY A 179 -4.66 4.41 -15.30
C GLY A 179 -4.88 5.57 -16.27
N PRO A 180 -5.38 6.70 -15.76
CA PRO A 180 -5.53 7.91 -16.55
C PRO A 180 -4.15 8.45 -16.97
N ILE A 181 -4.13 9.12 -18.12
CA ILE A 181 -2.94 9.80 -18.61
C ILE A 181 -2.83 11.15 -17.90
N ARG A 182 -1.62 11.48 -17.44
CA ARG A 182 -1.34 12.79 -16.89
C ARG A 182 -1.01 13.77 -18.01
N GLU A 183 -1.95 14.64 -18.33
CA GLU A 183 -1.71 15.73 -19.28
C GLU A 183 -0.71 16.74 -18.70
N THR A 184 0.20 17.21 -19.55
CA THR A 184 1.21 18.23 -19.22
C THR A 184 1.12 19.40 -20.21
N LEU A 185 2.03 20.37 -20.09
CA LEU A 185 2.19 21.43 -21.08
C LEU A 185 2.59 20.88 -22.48
N TYR A 186 3.04 19.63 -22.55
CA TYR A 186 3.34 18.91 -23.78
C TYR A 186 2.16 18.06 -24.29
N GLY A 187 0.98 18.16 -23.67
CA GLY A 187 -0.22 17.39 -23.99
C GLY A 187 -0.30 16.04 -23.27
N GLU A 188 -1.23 15.18 -23.70
CA GLU A 188 -1.37 13.78 -23.22
C GLU A 188 -0.21 12.88 -23.70
N PHE A 189 0.38 13.21 -24.85
CA PHE A 189 1.54 12.54 -25.45
C PHE A 189 2.26 13.53 -26.36
N PHE A 190 3.51 13.25 -26.68
CA PHE A 190 4.33 14.08 -27.56
C PHE A 190 5.27 13.21 -28.39
N ASP A 191 5.63 13.69 -29.58
CA ASP A 191 6.60 13.04 -30.46
C ASP A 191 8.01 13.53 -30.17
N VAL A 192 8.95 12.62 -29.92
CA VAL A 192 10.37 12.95 -29.71
C VAL A 192 11.07 12.94 -31.08
N LEU A 193 10.88 14.03 -31.83
CA LEU A 193 11.47 14.24 -33.15
C LEU A 193 12.17 15.61 -33.20
N PRO A 194 13.27 15.76 -33.96
CA PRO A 194 13.91 17.07 -34.11
C PRO A 194 12.98 18.11 -34.75
N HIS A 195 12.73 19.22 -34.06
CA HIS A 195 11.99 20.37 -34.61
C HIS A 195 12.43 21.67 -33.93
N ASN A 196 11.91 22.82 -34.39
CA ASN A 196 12.20 24.10 -33.74
C ASN A 196 11.50 24.14 -32.37
N SER A 197 12.28 23.97 -31.29
CA SER A 197 11.81 23.99 -29.91
C SER A 197 12.92 24.42 -28.96
N VAL A 198 12.51 24.89 -27.78
CA VAL A 198 13.42 25.21 -26.67
C VAL A 198 13.72 24.00 -25.78
N ASN A 199 12.94 22.90 -25.89
CA ASN A 199 13.19 21.69 -25.13
C ASN A 199 14.26 20.83 -25.85
N ALA A 200 15.31 20.46 -25.10
CA ALA A 200 16.45 19.69 -25.60
C ALA A 200 16.07 18.30 -26.16
N ALA A 201 14.94 17.72 -25.71
CA ALA A 201 14.39 16.46 -26.22
C ALA A 201 14.08 16.49 -27.72
N TYR A 202 13.79 17.67 -28.27
CA TYR A 202 13.45 17.84 -29.69
C TYR A 202 14.68 18.23 -30.53
N THR A 203 15.85 17.72 -30.15
CA THR A 203 17.12 17.90 -30.88
C THR A 203 17.81 16.56 -31.08
N SER A 204 18.77 16.48 -32.00
CA SER A 204 19.60 15.28 -32.20
C SER A 204 20.80 15.20 -31.25
N LYS A 205 20.88 16.09 -30.25
CA LYS A 205 21.99 16.12 -29.29
C LYS A 205 21.75 15.11 -28.18
N GLY A 206 22.83 14.52 -27.67
CA GLY A 206 22.76 13.65 -26.51
C GLY A 206 22.28 14.41 -25.27
N ILE A 207 21.40 13.76 -24.51
CA ILE A 207 20.91 14.26 -23.22
C ILE A 207 21.51 13.37 -22.13
N PRO A 208 22.16 13.95 -21.10
CA PRO A 208 22.73 13.17 -20.00
C PRO A 208 21.62 12.49 -19.18
N LEU A 209 21.99 11.67 -18.19
CA LEU A 209 21.02 11.12 -17.24
C LEU A 209 20.21 12.25 -16.58
N HIS A 210 18.89 12.12 -16.60
CA HIS A 210 17.94 13.11 -16.10
C HIS A 210 16.65 12.44 -15.65
N MET A 211 15.83 13.21 -14.94
CA MET A 211 14.42 12.89 -14.70
C MET A 211 13.58 13.89 -15.48
N ASP A 212 12.47 13.43 -16.04
CA ASP A 212 11.57 14.27 -16.81
C ASP A 212 10.82 15.27 -15.91
N GLN A 213 10.55 16.46 -16.47
CA GLN A 213 9.60 17.42 -15.93
C GLN A 213 9.85 17.88 -14.48
N GLN A 214 11.11 17.97 -14.04
CA GLN A 214 11.49 18.47 -12.69
C GLN A 214 10.99 19.89 -12.36
N ALA A 215 10.51 20.65 -13.36
CA ALA A 215 9.87 21.94 -13.15
C ALA A 215 8.46 21.85 -12.52
N TYR A 216 7.83 20.67 -12.55
CA TYR A 216 6.56 20.44 -11.87
C TYR A 216 6.81 20.12 -10.39
N GLU A 217 5.97 20.67 -9.50
CA GLU A 217 5.99 20.35 -8.08
C GLU A 217 5.75 18.85 -7.82
N GLN A 218 4.86 18.26 -8.64
CA GLN A 218 4.66 16.81 -8.68
C GLN A 218 5.14 16.35 -10.05
N THR A 219 6.34 15.79 -10.15
CA THR A 219 6.81 15.21 -11.42
C THR A 219 5.95 13.99 -11.80
N PRO A 220 5.81 13.68 -13.11
CA PRO A 220 5.29 12.38 -13.54
C PRO A 220 6.09 11.20 -12.98
#